data_AF-A0A846E0Y7-F1
#
_entry.id   AF-A0A846E0Y7-F1
#
_cell.length_a   1.000
_cell.length_b   1.000
_cell.length_c   1.000
_cell.angle_alpha   90.00
_cell.angle_beta   90.00
_cell.angle_gamma   90.00
#
_symmetry.space_group_name_H-M   'P 1'
#
loop_
_entity.id
_entity.type
_entity.pdbx_description
1 polymer ?
#
loop_
_entity_poly.entity_id
_entity_poly.type
_entity_poly.pdbx_seq_one_letter_code
_entity_poly.pdbx_strand_id
1 'polypeptide(L)'
;MKTVACQDDLRILGKTLQERLHAELSEEIRFQVQCALKPNLLMVLAQHRASQQPNPQEVFRVLQQGVERERPDFYGQVRLFLRVVEQRRPYAYHKFMLTPPVEFEPDLDSGLLDADISISQAFIQPAEPHVEPEVEVQDAPPIVETPEPLPSPHKRVQQVFEKYPLSLILAGAGVSIASFAGAFYLLSRPCVVGRCLVLEQSQAWTTEAIALAEDATHPLEIQTAHKQLTLATRKLKSVPFWSSHRSIARQLAQANREPLQELELLLAAMGKAMSAAVKSQNSPHPVATWQEVQGLWQSAIAGMEAIPEGAVGYDFAQIKWREYQQNLGTINQRIEIERQAQRHLDSAKSAARIAEARQGIADSSQDWQLVENTWLTALNVLRQIPSGTMVHAEATALINSYSVGLAAARDRQSQEQFATQLYNQALNYAAQAQDYETEQQFSLAVVSWQNAVAYIQQIPDRTFYAPQVEPLAGEYRQALTKAQDRLRLVTALQQTRVDLARSCTSSPTICTYDVTDSRILVKLTPDYVRTVRETFISAGGVGDYNTLAGIDEHVQTLQFALEAISRNAGLPLEIYDPYGQLMTTYVPRT
;
A
#
# COMPACT_ATOMS: atom_id res chain seq x y z
N MET A 1 -28.47 37.51 13.50
CA MET A 1 -29.03 36.48 12.61
C MET A 1 -28.11 35.27 12.37
N LYS A 2 -26.76 35.40 12.37
CA LYS A 2 -25.84 34.28 12.06
C LYS A 2 -25.89 33.02 12.98
N THR A 3 -26.50 33.09 14.17
CA THR A 3 -26.50 31.98 15.14
C THR A 3 -27.50 30.86 14.83
N VAL A 4 -28.68 31.17 14.27
CA VAL A 4 -29.75 30.17 14.04
C VAL A 4 -29.36 29.20 12.93
N ALA A 5 -28.91 29.72 11.78
CA ALA A 5 -28.46 28.91 10.64
C ALA A 5 -27.39 27.89 11.07
N CYS A 6 -26.33 28.34 11.73
CA CYS A 6 -25.26 27.47 12.22
C CYS A 6 -25.75 26.35 13.17
N GLN A 7 -26.85 26.57 13.91
CA GLN A 7 -27.43 25.57 14.79
C GLN A 7 -28.30 24.56 14.02
N ASP A 8 -29.00 25.01 12.98
CA ASP A 8 -29.71 24.11 12.06
C ASP A 8 -28.76 23.30 11.18
N ASP A 9 -27.64 23.86 10.71
CA ASP A 9 -26.62 23.14 9.94
C ASP A 9 -25.98 21.99 10.75
N LEU A 10 -25.90 22.13 12.07
CA LEU A 10 -25.43 21.08 12.99
C LEU A 10 -26.51 20.05 13.30
N ARG A 11 -27.79 20.45 13.29
CA ARG A 11 -28.95 19.56 13.41
C ARG A 11 -29.13 18.69 12.16
N ILE A 12 -28.89 19.27 10.98
CA ILE A 12 -28.83 18.55 9.69
C ILE A 12 -27.67 17.57 9.70
N LEU A 13 -26.44 18.02 10.00
CA LEU A 13 -25.26 17.14 10.12
C LEU A 13 -25.51 15.96 11.08
N GLY A 14 -26.07 16.23 12.27
CA GLY A 14 -26.43 15.18 13.22
C GLY A 14 -27.41 14.15 12.63
N LYS A 15 -28.42 14.60 11.87
CA LYS A 15 -29.38 13.73 11.19
C LYS A 15 -28.71 12.87 10.11
N THR A 16 -27.90 13.46 9.22
CA THR A 16 -27.21 12.70 8.16
C THR A 16 -26.26 11.65 8.74
N LEU A 17 -25.48 12.00 9.77
CA LEU A 17 -24.59 11.07 10.47
C LEU A 17 -25.36 9.95 11.17
N GLN A 18 -26.54 10.25 11.73
CA GLN A 18 -27.42 9.24 12.32
C GLN A 18 -27.98 8.29 11.27
N GLU A 19 -28.45 8.80 10.13
CA GLU A 19 -28.99 7.98 9.02
C GLU A 19 -27.90 7.05 8.45
N ARG A 20 -26.68 7.57 8.25
CA ARG A 20 -25.54 6.77 7.79
C ARG A 20 -25.13 5.67 8.78
N LEU A 21 -25.22 5.91 10.09
CA LEU A 21 -24.96 4.90 11.12
C LEU A 21 -25.98 3.74 11.11
N HIS A 22 -27.25 3.99 10.79
CA HIS A 22 -28.23 2.90 10.65
C HIS A 22 -27.97 2.10 9.36
N ALA A 23 -27.63 2.79 8.26
CA ALA A 23 -27.40 2.16 6.96
C ALA A 23 -26.12 1.30 6.87
N GLU A 24 -25.02 1.68 7.56
CA GLU A 24 -23.73 0.97 7.46
C GLU A 24 -23.44 -0.04 8.58
N LEU A 25 -24.26 -0.10 9.65
CA LEU A 25 -24.00 -0.98 10.80
C LEU A 25 -25.11 -2.01 11.05
N SER A 26 -26.33 -1.55 11.34
CA SER A 26 -27.55 -2.37 11.47
C SER A 26 -28.74 -1.47 11.82
N GLU A 27 -29.90 -1.71 11.20
CA GLU A 27 -31.16 -1.03 11.54
C GLU A 27 -31.64 -1.31 12.98
N GLU A 28 -31.18 -2.40 13.60
CA GLU A 28 -31.52 -2.76 14.99
C GLU A 28 -30.89 -1.82 16.03
N ILE A 29 -29.78 -1.15 15.68
CA ILE A 29 -29.04 -0.27 16.60
C ILE A 29 -29.50 1.17 16.41
N ARG A 30 -30.40 1.60 17.29
CA ARG A 30 -30.99 2.95 17.25
C ARG A 30 -30.04 4.00 17.82
N PHE A 31 -29.26 4.61 16.96
CA PHE A 31 -28.39 5.73 17.31
C PHE A 31 -29.17 7.05 17.43
N GLN A 32 -28.76 7.89 18.38
CA GLN A 32 -29.09 9.32 18.44
C GLN A 32 -27.81 10.12 18.32
N VAL A 33 -27.71 11.04 17.35
CA VAL A 33 -26.47 11.82 17.12
C VAL A 33 -26.71 13.31 17.40
N GLN A 34 -25.79 13.91 18.15
CA GLN A 34 -25.78 15.35 18.48
C GLN A 34 -24.44 15.97 18.07
N CYS A 35 -24.48 17.08 17.34
CA CYS A 35 -23.29 17.82 16.93
C CYS A 35 -23.20 19.17 17.65
N ALA A 36 -22.00 19.57 18.04
CA ALA A 36 -21.72 20.87 18.67
C ALA A 36 -20.41 21.44 18.14
N LEU A 37 -20.44 22.70 17.69
CA LEU A 37 -19.28 23.40 17.13
C LEU A 37 -18.71 24.40 18.13
N LYS A 38 -17.38 24.47 18.19
CA LYS A 38 -16.56 25.48 18.87
C LYS A 38 -15.49 25.98 17.89
N PRO A 39 -14.82 27.12 18.16
CA PRO A 39 -13.69 27.57 17.34
C PRO A 39 -12.67 26.44 17.13
N ASN A 40 -12.43 26.10 15.87
CA ASN A 40 -11.56 25.01 15.39
C ASN A 40 -11.79 23.63 16.04
N LEU A 41 -12.99 23.37 16.58
CA LEU A 41 -13.35 22.11 17.21
C LEU A 41 -14.81 21.71 16.93
N LEU A 42 -15.01 20.68 16.10
CA LEU A 42 -16.29 19.99 15.94
C LEU A 42 -16.36 18.80 16.91
N MET A 43 -17.47 18.70 17.65
CA MET A 43 -17.75 17.58 18.55
C MET A 43 -19.00 16.86 18.09
N VAL A 44 -18.93 15.54 17.95
CA VAL A 44 -20.05 14.66 17.59
C VAL A 44 -20.24 13.63 18.70
N LEU A 45 -21.45 13.54 19.24
CA LEU A 45 -21.84 12.59 20.26
C LEU A 45 -22.88 11.64 19.68
N ALA A 46 -22.53 10.36 19.52
CA ALA A 46 -23.47 9.29 19.21
C ALA A 46 -23.91 8.59 20.50
N GLN A 47 -25.20 8.26 20.59
CA GLN A 47 -25.80 7.55 21.71
C GLN A 47 -26.62 6.34 21.28
N HIS A 48 -26.64 5.29 22.09
CA HIS A 48 -27.42 4.06 21.88
C HIS A 48 -27.96 3.53 23.22
N ARG A 49 -28.87 2.54 23.19
CA ARG A 49 -29.41 1.92 24.41
C ARG A 49 -28.43 0.92 25.02
N ALA A 50 -28.50 0.72 26.33
CA ALA A 50 -27.63 -0.21 27.06
C ALA A 50 -27.72 -1.68 26.59
N SER A 51 -28.87 -2.06 26.00
CA SER A 51 -29.10 -3.39 25.42
C SER A 51 -28.44 -3.59 24.04
N GLN A 52 -27.94 -2.53 23.41
CA GLN A 52 -27.20 -2.58 22.15
C GLN A 52 -25.72 -2.40 22.47
N GLN A 53 -24.86 -3.31 22.00
CA GLN A 53 -23.41 -3.23 22.17
C GLN A 53 -22.72 -3.04 20.80
N PRO A 54 -22.80 -1.83 20.20
CA PRO A 54 -22.14 -1.56 18.93
C PRO A 54 -20.62 -1.57 19.08
N ASN A 55 -19.90 -2.10 18.09
CA ASN A 55 -18.44 -1.99 18.01
C ASN A 55 -18.03 -0.51 17.88
N PRO A 56 -17.30 0.09 18.85
CA PRO A 56 -16.94 1.50 18.78
C PRO A 56 -16.06 1.86 17.59
N GLN A 57 -15.22 0.93 17.10
CA GLN A 57 -14.33 1.18 15.96
C GLN A 57 -15.13 1.42 14.68
N GLU A 58 -16.11 0.57 14.40
CA GLU A 58 -17.01 0.73 13.25
C GLU A 58 -17.89 1.98 13.37
N VAL A 59 -18.42 2.28 14.56
CA VAL A 59 -19.17 3.53 14.80
C VAL A 59 -18.30 4.76 14.50
N PHE A 60 -17.04 4.78 14.93
CA PHE A 60 -16.14 5.90 14.63
C PHE A 60 -15.71 5.95 13.17
N ARG A 61 -15.52 4.81 12.47
CA ARG A 61 -15.28 4.78 11.01
C ARG A 61 -16.42 5.45 10.24
N VAL A 62 -17.67 5.04 10.50
CA VAL A 62 -18.85 5.57 9.79
C VAL A 62 -19.06 7.05 10.09
N LEU A 63 -18.85 7.49 11.34
CA LEU A 63 -18.94 8.89 11.74
C LEU A 63 -17.82 9.75 11.16
N GLN A 64 -16.57 9.27 11.13
CA GLN A 64 -15.42 10.01 10.59
C GLN A 64 -15.61 10.30 9.10
N GLN A 65 -15.83 9.26 8.31
CA GLN A 65 -16.12 9.37 6.87
C GLN A 65 -17.35 10.24 6.58
N GLY A 66 -18.36 10.21 7.46
CA GLY A 66 -19.53 11.08 7.36
C GLY A 66 -19.18 12.54 7.60
N VAL A 67 -18.35 12.86 8.60
CA VAL A 67 -17.90 14.23 8.87
C VAL A 67 -16.97 14.74 7.77
N GLU A 68 -16.05 13.90 7.27
CA GLU A 68 -15.16 14.20 6.13
C GLU A 68 -15.97 14.57 4.86
N ARG A 69 -17.07 13.85 4.59
CA ARG A 69 -17.94 14.10 3.43
C ARG A 69 -18.87 15.30 3.59
N GLU A 70 -19.50 15.45 4.76
CA GLU A 70 -20.56 16.44 4.99
C GLU A 70 -20.03 17.80 5.47
N ARG A 71 -18.73 17.93 5.77
CA ARG A 71 -18.07 19.18 6.20
C ARG A 71 -16.66 19.36 5.58
N PRO A 72 -16.51 19.37 4.24
CA PRO A 72 -15.22 19.62 3.60
C PRO A 72 -14.62 20.98 3.99
N ASP A 73 -15.44 22.01 4.20
CA ASP A 73 -15.01 23.37 4.55
C ASP A 73 -14.59 23.54 6.02
N PHE A 74 -14.71 22.52 6.87
CA PHE A 74 -14.34 22.61 8.28
C PHE A 74 -12.89 22.15 8.51
N TYR A 75 -11.99 23.10 8.66
CA TYR A 75 -10.60 22.83 9.04
C TYR A 75 -10.39 23.02 10.54
N GLY A 76 -9.86 21.99 11.22
CA GLY A 76 -9.74 21.96 12.67
C GLY A 76 -9.84 20.55 13.24
N GLN A 77 -10.00 20.47 14.57
CA GLN A 77 -10.10 19.20 15.27
C GLN A 77 -11.52 18.66 15.24
N VAL A 78 -11.66 17.36 15.01
CA VAL A 78 -12.92 16.63 15.22
C VAL A 78 -12.77 15.70 16.42
N ARG A 79 -13.77 15.66 17.30
CA ARG A 79 -13.88 14.70 18.41
C ARG A 79 -15.19 13.95 18.34
N LEU A 80 -15.11 12.63 18.15
CA LEU A 80 -16.23 11.72 18.16
C LEU A 80 -16.35 11.09 19.56
N PHE A 81 -17.57 10.96 20.08
CA PHE A 81 -17.85 10.37 21.39
C PHE A 81 -18.99 9.34 21.28
N LEU A 82 -18.86 8.21 21.98
CA LEU A 82 -19.88 7.17 22.04
C LEU A 82 -20.32 6.94 23.49
N ARG A 83 -21.64 6.96 23.72
CA ARG A 83 -22.23 7.03 25.07
C ARG A 83 -23.54 6.25 25.16
N VAL A 84 -23.72 5.45 26.21
CA VAL A 84 -25.02 4.83 26.48
C VAL A 84 -26.02 5.92 26.89
N VAL A 85 -27.29 5.82 26.49
CA VAL A 85 -28.38 6.67 27.00
C VAL A 85 -28.39 6.68 28.54
N GLU A 86 -28.77 7.82 29.14
CA GLU A 86 -28.73 8.12 30.58
C GLU A 86 -27.35 8.17 31.27
N GLN A 87 -26.28 7.60 30.69
CA GLN A 87 -24.93 7.75 31.23
C GLN A 87 -24.39 9.18 31.04
N ARG A 88 -23.74 9.73 32.07
CA ARG A 88 -23.19 11.10 32.02
C ARG A 88 -21.93 11.20 31.16
N ARG A 89 -21.01 10.22 31.24
CA ARG A 89 -19.73 10.20 30.50
C ARG A 89 -19.83 9.28 29.27
N PRO A 90 -19.21 9.61 28.13
CA PRO A 90 -18.97 8.65 27.06
C PRO A 90 -17.98 7.57 27.53
N TYR A 91 -18.13 6.35 27.01
CA TYR A 91 -17.25 5.22 27.35
C TYR A 91 -16.15 4.99 26.30
N ALA A 92 -16.34 5.52 25.08
CA ALA A 92 -15.33 5.52 24.03
C ALA A 92 -15.30 6.88 23.32
N TYR A 93 -14.16 7.24 22.75
CA TYR A 93 -13.99 8.45 21.95
C TYR A 93 -12.94 8.24 20.86
N HIS A 94 -12.99 9.06 19.81
CA HIS A 94 -12.00 9.13 18.75
C HIS A 94 -11.70 10.61 18.41
N LYS A 95 -10.50 10.90 17.90
CA LYS A 95 -10.05 12.26 17.55
C LYS A 95 -9.26 12.24 16.24
N PHE A 96 -9.54 13.20 15.36
CA PHE A 96 -8.79 13.44 14.14
C PHE A 96 -8.72 14.93 13.82
N MET A 97 -7.98 15.30 12.77
CA MET A 97 -7.90 16.66 12.25
C MET A 97 -8.41 16.65 10.81
N LEU A 98 -9.21 17.65 10.45
CA LEU A 98 -9.47 18.00 9.06
C LEU A 98 -8.52 19.14 8.67
N THR A 99 -7.72 18.90 7.65
CA THR A 99 -6.77 19.85 7.06
C THR A 99 -7.25 20.28 5.68
N PRO A 100 -6.94 21.50 5.22
CA PRO A 100 -7.26 21.92 3.86
C PRO A 100 -6.61 20.99 2.83
N PRO A 101 -7.23 20.81 1.65
CA PRO A 101 -6.56 20.23 0.49
C PRO A 101 -5.26 21.00 0.20
N VAL A 102 -4.18 20.28 -0.09
CA VAL A 102 -2.95 20.91 -0.60
C VAL A 102 -3.16 21.20 -2.07
N GLU A 103 -3.37 22.47 -2.42
CA GLU A 103 -3.36 22.92 -3.80
C GLU A 103 -1.94 22.76 -4.36
N PHE A 104 -1.78 21.79 -5.27
CA PHE A 104 -0.58 21.69 -6.10
C PHE A 104 -0.72 22.68 -7.26
N GLU A 105 -0.06 23.83 -7.16
CA GLU A 105 0.29 24.62 -8.35
C GLU A 105 1.46 23.90 -9.08
N PRO A 106 1.30 23.52 -10.36
CA PRO A 106 2.41 23.10 -11.19
C PRO A 106 2.87 24.27 -12.06
N ASP A 107 4.14 24.69 -11.95
CA ASP A 107 4.77 25.38 -13.07
C ASP A 107 6.29 25.12 -13.16
N LEU A 108 6.84 25.45 -14.33
CA LEU A 108 8.21 25.19 -14.74
C LEU A 108 9.11 26.41 -14.44
N ASP A 109 10.40 26.18 -14.16
CA ASP A 109 11.47 26.38 -15.16
C ASP A 109 12.81 25.79 -14.69
N SER A 110 13.88 25.95 -15.47
CA SER A 110 15.14 25.21 -15.39
C SER A 110 16.37 26.09 -15.19
N GLY A 111 17.29 25.64 -14.34
CA GLY A 111 18.74 25.81 -14.54
C GLY A 111 19.48 26.93 -13.78
N LEU A 112 20.63 26.55 -13.22
CA LEU A 112 21.73 27.37 -12.67
C LEU A 112 21.36 28.37 -11.54
N LEU A 113 21.97 28.26 -10.36
CA LEU A 113 23.39 28.59 -10.17
C LEU A 113 24.03 27.81 -9.01
N ASP A 114 25.32 27.52 -9.14
CA ASP A 114 26.17 27.03 -8.04
C ASP A 114 26.51 28.17 -7.05
N ALA A 115 26.41 27.89 -5.74
CA ALA A 115 27.07 28.65 -4.68
C ALA A 115 27.18 27.81 -3.39
N ASP A 116 28.37 27.74 -2.81
CA ASP A 116 28.61 27.06 -1.53
C ASP A 116 27.92 27.76 -0.35
N ILE A 117 27.17 26.99 0.45
CA ILE A 117 27.12 27.18 1.91
C ILE A 117 27.20 25.82 2.58
N SER A 118 28.15 25.66 3.49
CA SER A 118 28.37 24.42 4.25
C SER A 118 28.17 24.63 5.76
N ILE A 119 27.74 23.56 6.44
CA ILE A 119 27.80 23.34 7.90
C ILE A 119 26.94 24.27 8.78
N SER A 120 25.97 23.66 9.49
CA SER A 120 25.88 23.75 10.97
C SER A 120 24.82 22.79 11.52
N GLN A 121 25.17 21.51 11.70
CA GLN A 121 24.37 20.57 12.52
C GLN A 121 24.85 20.62 13.97
N ALA A 122 24.06 21.25 14.87
CA ALA A 122 24.35 21.30 16.30
C ALA A 122 23.80 20.06 17.04
N PHE A 123 24.48 18.91 16.92
CA PHE A 123 24.23 17.78 17.81
C PHE A 123 24.83 18.05 19.20
N ILE A 124 24.03 17.89 20.27
CA ILE A 124 24.45 18.12 21.65
C ILE A 124 24.39 16.80 22.43
N GLN A 125 25.57 16.23 22.75
CA GLN A 125 25.90 15.39 23.92
C GLN A 125 27.20 14.60 23.67
N PRO A 126 27.89 14.10 24.72
CA PRO A 126 28.00 14.60 26.09
C PRO A 126 29.48 14.88 26.46
N ALA A 127 29.76 15.33 27.68
CA ALA A 127 31.13 15.61 28.14
C ALA A 127 31.45 14.84 29.43
N GLU A 128 32.60 14.17 29.46
CA GLU A 128 33.50 13.85 30.60
C GLU A 128 34.53 12.77 30.14
N PRO A 129 35.68 12.56 30.81
CA PRO A 129 36.65 13.56 31.27
C PRO A 129 38.12 13.14 31.00
N HIS A 130 39.11 14.05 30.92
CA HIS A 130 40.51 13.74 31.31
C HIS A 130 41.42 14.98 31.51
N VAL A 131 42.03 14.99 32.71
CA VAL A 131 43.45 15.26 33.07
C VAL A 131 44.37 16.10 32.16
N GLU A 132 45.02 17.08 32.82
CA GLU A 132 46.38 17.66 32.68
C GLU A 132 47.42 16.97 31.74
N PRO A 133 48.36 17.73 31.12
CA PRO A 133 49.49 18.31 31.90
C PRO A 133 50.04 19.70 31.51
N GLU A 134 50.56 20.38 32.54
CA GLU A 134 51.90 21.00 32.67
C GLU A 134 52.58 21.69 31.45
N VAL A 135 52.99 22.96 31.64
CA VAL A 135 53.90 23.71 30.74
C VAL A 135 54.91 24.53 31.57
N GLU A 136 56.14 24.62 31.06
CA GLU A 136 57.36 25.12 31.74
C GLU A 136 57.52 26.67 31.69
N VAL A 137 58.62 27.20 32.27
CA VAL A 137 58.81 28.62 32.64
C VAL A 137 60.01 29.27 31.92
N GLN A 138 60.00 30.62 31.82
CA GLN A 138 61.03 31.60 31.36
C GLN A 138 60.67 32.24 30.00
N ASP A 139 60.78 33.56 29.77
CA ASP A 139 61.73 34.55 30.32
C ASP A 139 61.14 36.00 30.48
N ALA A 140 61.92 36.96 31.01
CA ALA A 140 61.59 38.39 31.15
C ALA A 140 62.88 39.27 31.33
N PRO A 141 62.86 40.62 31.41
CA PRO A 141 61.87 41.65 31.02
C PRO A 141 62.49 42.64 29.96
N PRO A 142 61.95 43.86 29.70
CA PRO A 142 62.26 45.05 30.54
C PRO A 142 61.07 46.03 30.74
N ILE A 143 61.36 47.29 31.10
CA ILE A 143 60.43 48.30 31.70
C ILE A 143 60.35 49.55 30.79
N VAL A 144 59.49 50.55 31.15
CA VAL A 144 59.33 51.92 30.58
C VAL A 144 58.33 51.94 29.39
N GLU A 145 57.40 52.90 29.20
CA GLU A 145 57.32 54.33 29.57
C GLU A 145 55.89 54.81 29.94
N THR A 146 55.71 56.04 30.47
CA THR A 146 54.38 56.65 30.79
C THR A 146 54.48 58.18 30.99
N PRO A 147 53.78 59.00 30.18
CA PRO A 147 52.67 59.85 30.68
C PRO A 147 51.52 59.94 29.62
N GLU A 148 50.53 60.86 29.54
CA GLU A 148 50.15 62.14 30.20
C GLU A 148 48.59 62.23 30.41
N PRO A 149 48.01 63.26 31.08
CA PRO A 149 46.70 63.17 31.75
C PRO A 149 45.69 64.34 31.55
N LEU A 150 44.70 64.43 32.45
CA LEU A 150 43.83 65.58 32.81
C LEU A 150 42.63 65.93 31.87
N PRO A 151 41.62 66.70 32.34
CA PRO A 151 41.39 67.26 33.69
C PRO A 151 40.05 66.87 34.37
N SER A 152 39.99 67.04 35.69
CA SER A 152 38.73 67.18 36.47
C SER A 152 38.31 68.65 36.56
N PRO A 153 37.05 68.98 36.95
CA PRO A 153 36.80 69.34 38.35
C PRO A 153 35.34 69.05 38.83
N HIS A 154 34.84 69.38 40.04
CA HIS A 154 35.30 70.13 41.23
C HIS A 154 34.85 69.36 42.51
N LYS A 155 35.75 69.13 43.49
CA LYS A 155 35.92 69.87 44.78
C LYS A 155 34.75 69.77 45.80
N ARG A 156 34.95 69.81 47.14
CA ARG A 156 36.07 69.52 48.09
C ARG A 156 35.77 70.20 49.45
N VAL A 157 35.78 69.44 50.54
CA VAL A 157 36.39 69.80 51.85
C VAL A 157 36.84 68.44 52.47
N GLN A 158 38.10 68.11 52.79
CA GLN A 158 39.13 68.72 53.66
C GLN A 158 38.66 68.88 55.12
N GLN A 159 39.48 68.72 56.19
CA GLN A 159 40.75 67.99 56.48
C GLN A 159 40.76 67.80 58.04
N VAL A 160 41.78 67.43 58.85
CA VAL A 160 43.25 67.32 58.83
C VAL A 160 43.66 66.03 59.61
N PHE A 161 44.87 65.49 59.40
CA PHE A 161 45.52 64.51 60.30
C PHE A 161 46.64 65.22 61.05
N GLU A 162 46.73 65.13 62.39
CA GLU A 162 47.91 65.61 63.13
C GLU A 162 48.25 64.73 64.36
N LYS A 163 49.49 64.85 64.84
CA LYS A 163 50.13 63.92 65.79
C LYS A 163 50.02 64.41 67.24
N TYR A 164 49.87 63.48 68.20
CA TYR A 164 50.88 63.15 69.24
C TYR A 164 50.34 62.05 70.20
N PRO A 165 51.09 61.52 71.21
CA PRO A 165 50.93 60.13 71.64
C PRO A 165 50.37 59.97 73.07
N LEU A 166 50.39 58.72 73.54
CA LEU A 166 50.35 58.33 74.95
C LEU A 166 49.05 58.67 75.71
N SER A 167 47.94 58.09 75.28
CA SER A 167 46.89 57.68 76.21
C SER A 167 46.25 56.35 75.78
N LEU A 168 46.58 55.27 76.48
CA LEU A 168 45.67 54.13 76.57
C LEU A 168 44.40 54.63 77.28
N ILE A 169 43.23 54.34 76.72
CA ILE A 169 41.93 54.07 77.40
C ILE A 169 40.78 54.10 76.36
N LEU A 170 40.78 55.04 75.41
CA LEU A 170 39.65 55.23 74.48
C LEU A 170 39.62 54.30 73.25
N ALA A 171 40.70 53.57 72.95
CA ALA A 171 40.67 52.49 71.96
C ALA A 171 39.79 51.29 72.38
N GLY A 172 39.46 51.17 73.68
CA GLY A 172 38.64 50.08 74.19
C GLY A 172 37.19 50.12 73.71
N ALA A 173 36.58 51.31 73.58
CA ALA A 173 35.15 51.43 73.31
C ALA A 173 34.75 50.96 71.90
N GLY A 174 35.45 51.40 70.85
CA GLY A 174 35.12 51.06 69.46
C GLY A 174 35.30 49.56 69.17
N VAL A 175 36.43 48.98 69.61
CA VAL A 175 36.67 47.54 69.47
C VAL A 175 35.65 46.74 70.29
N SER A 176 35.35 47.18 71.52
CA SER A 176 34.29 46.55 72.33
C SER A 176 32.95 46.57 71.61
N ILE A 177 32.49 47.70 71.06
CA ILE A 177 31.19 47.78 70.38
C ILE A 177 31.13 46.85 69.16
N ALA A 178 32.21 46.78 68.36
CA ALA A 178 32.29 45.83 67.24
C ALA A 178 32.27 44.36 67.71
N SER A 179 33.03 44.02 68.77
CA SER A 179 33.06 42.68 69.35
C SER A 179 31.74 42.29 70.05
N PHE A 180 31.07 43.22 70.73
CA PHE A 180 29.75 43.01 71.35
C PHE A 180 28.65 42.90 70.29
N ALA A 181 28.67 43.71 69.23
CA ALA A 181 27.74 43.54 68.10
C ALA A 181 27.96 42.21 67.38
N GLY A 182 29.21 41.81 67.16
CA GLY A 182 29.58 40.48 66.64
C GLY A 182 29.10 39.34 67.54
N ALA A 183 29.36 39.42 68.84
CA ALA A 183 28.89 38.44 69.82
C ALA A 183 27.35 38.37 69.89
N PHE A 184 26.67 39.51 69.87
CA PHE A 184 25.20 39.57 69.86
C PHE A 184 24.62 38.98 68.57
N TYR A 185 25.24 39.22 67.42
CA TYR A 185 24.87 38.60 66.14
C TYR A 185 25.15 37.09 66.09
N LEU A 186 26.19 36.61 66.79
CA LEU A 186 26.47 35.17 66.97
C LEU A 186 25.48 34.51 67.94
N LEU A 187 24.99 35.25 68.95
CA LEU A 187 23.94 34.83 69.89
C LEU A 187 22.53 34.87 69.27
N SER A 188 22.27 35.79 68.33
CA SER A 188 21.00 35.88 67.59
C SER A 188 20.85 34.84 66.48
N ARG A 189 21.81 33.92 66.32
CA ARG A 189 21.69 32.76 65.44
C ARG A 189 20.76 31.71 66.08
N PRO A 190 19.93 31.00 65.29
CA PRO A 190 19.00 30.01 65.83
C PRO A 190 19.74 28.93 66.63
N CYS A 191 19.12 28.50 67.73
CA CYS A 191 19.58 27.42 68.61
C CYS A 191 20.86 27.70 69.41
N VAL A 192 21.30 28.95 69.54
CA VAL A 192 22.45 29.32 70.39
C VAL A 192 22.02 29.59 71.84
N VAL A 193 20.79 30.06 72.08
CA VAL A 193 20.21 30.26 73.42
C VAL A 193 18.79 29.69 73.46
N GLY A 194 18.41 29.01 74.54
CA GLY A 194 17.05 28.49 74.75
C GLY A 194 16.68 27.28 73.86
N ARG A 195 15.38 27.09 73.63
CA ARG A 195 14.85 25.96 72.83
C ARG A 195 15.20 26.10 71.34
N CYS A 196 15.60 25.00 70.72
CA CYS A 196 15.95 24.97 69.29
C CYS A 196 14.75 24.61 68.41
N LEU A 197 13.95 25.60 68.02
CA LEU A 197 12.82 25.42 67.08
C LEU A 197 13.23 24.75 65.75
N VAL A 198 14.48 24.90 65.32
CA VAL A 198 15.00 24.27 64.09
C VAL A 198 15.13 22.75 64.23
N LEU A 199 15.47 22.23 65.42
CA LEU A 199 15.44 20.78 65.67
C LEU A 199 14.01 20.27 65.64
N GLU A 200 13.13 20.90 66.41
CA GLU A 200 11.72 20.52 66.57
C GLU A 200 10.97 20.49 65.22
N GLN A 201 11.10 21.55 64.42
CA GLN A 201 10.51 21.63 63.07
C GLN A 201 11.15 20.65 62.09
N SER A 202 12.48 20.49 62.11
CA SER A 202 13.14 19.57 61.17
C SER A 202 12.88 18.11 61.50
N GLN A 203 12.67 17.77 62.78
CA GLN A 203 12.26 16.44 63.21
C GLN A 203 10.81 16.16 62.80
N ALA A 204 9.90 17.12 63.03
CA ALA A 204 8.51 17.01 62.56
C ALA A 204 8.43 16.80 61.03
N TRP A 205 9.12 17.63 60.23
CA TRP A 205 9.20 17.47 58.77
C TRP A 205 9.90 16.18 58.32
N THR A 206 10.78 15.60 59.14
CA THR A 206 11.41 14.30 58.83
C THR A 206 10.40 13.17 59.01
N THR A 207 9.66 13.14 60.13
CA THR A 207 8.60 12.15 60.35
C THR A 207 7.44 12.31 59.36
N GLU A 208 7.04 13.55 59.06
CA GLU A 208 6.02 13.87 58.05
C GLU A 208 6.43 13.38 56.66
N ALA A 209 7.68 13.64 56.24
CA ALA A 209 8.18 13.21 54.94
C ALA A 209 8.33 11.68 54.81
N ILE A 210 8.74 10.99 55.88
CA ILE A 210 8.86 9.53 55.88
C ILE A 210 7.47 8.89 55.81
N ALA A 211 6.52 9.30 56.66
CA ALA A 211 5.15 8.80 56.60
C ALA A 211 4.47 9.07 55.25
N LEU A 212 4.69 10.27 54.67
CA LEU A 212 4.19 10.62 53.32
C LEU A 212 4.78 9.74 52.20
N ALA A 213 5.96 9.15 52.41
CA ALA A 213 6.58 8.23 51.47
C ALA A 213 6.17 6.76 51.71
N GLU A 214 5.95 6.37 52.96
CA GLU A 214 5.43 5.05 53.35
C GLU A 214 3.97 4.87 52.87
N ASP A 215 3.09 5.85 53.14
CA ASP A 215 1.69 5.87 52.67
C ASP A 215 1.54 6.26 51.17
N ALA A 216 2.64 6.41 50.42
CA ALA A 216 2.59 6.98 49.07
C ALA A 216 1.85 6.09 48.06
N THR A 217 0.98 6.71 47.27
CA THR A 217 0.27 6.09 46.13
C THR A 217 0.59 6.77 44.80
N HIS A 218 1.04 8.03 44.84
CA HIS A 218 1.33 8.86 43.67
C HIS A 218 2.81 9.35 43.64
N PRO A 219 3.46 9.40 42.46
CA PRO A 219 4.82 9.91 42.29
C PRO A 219 5.13 11.30 42.88
N LEU A 220 4.10 12.15 43.05
CA LEU A 220 4.23 13.48 43.62
C LEU A 220 4.46 13.45 45.15
N GLU A 221 4.00 12.42 45.84
CA GLU A 221 4.13 12.25 47.30
C GLU A 221 5.60 11.92 47.63
N ILE A 222 6.18 10.91 46.95
CA ILE A 222 7.62 10.60 46.96
C ILE A 222 8.48 11.83 46.65
N GLN A 223 8.12 12.62 45.62
CA GLN A 223 8.85 13.85 45.29
C GLN A 223 8.72 14.92 46.38
N THR A 224 7.60 14.98 47.09
CA THR A 224 7.34 15.95 48.15
C THR A 224 8.08 15.57 49.43
N ALA A 225 8.03 14.29 49.82
CA ALA A 225 8.84 13.71 50.88
C ALA A 225 10.34 14.00 50.68
N HIS A 226 10.88 13.69 49.49
CA HIS A 226 12.27 13.99 49.14
C HIS A 226 12.62 15.49 49.30
N LYS A 227 11.73 16.40 48.85
CA LYS A 227 11.92 17.85 49.00
C LYS A 227 11.88 18.30 50.46
N GLN A 228 10.92 17.81 51.25
CA GLN A 228 10.78 18.12 52.68
C GLN A 228 12.00 17.61 53.46
N LEU A 229 12.39 16.35 53.27
CA LEU A 229 13.52 15.72 53.93
C LEU A 229 14.86 16.38 53.54
N THR A 230 15.02 16.77 52.27
CA THR A 230 16.16 17.57 51.81
C THR A 230 16.22 18.93 52.51
N LEU A 231 15.07 19.60 52.67
CA LEU A 231 14.97 20.90 53.34
C LEU A 231 15.30 20.77 54.84
N ALA A 232 14.69 19.79 55.54
CA ALA A 232 14.97 19.49 56.94
C ALA A 232 16.47 19.21 57.17
N THR A 233 17.05 18.33 56.34
CA THR A 233 18.49 17.99 56.39
C THR A 233 19.38 19.21 56.15
N ARG A 234 19.00 20.11 55.24
CA ARG A 234 19.70 21.39 54.99
C ARG A 234 19.62 22.33 56.20
N LYS A 235 18.45 22.44 56.84
CA LYS A 235 18.23 23.26 58.04
C LYS A 235 19.05 22.74 59.23
N LEU A 236 19.02 21.43 59.48
CA LEU A 236 19.85 20.76 60.50
C LEU A 236 21.35 20.99 60.29
N LYS A 237 21.85 20.82 59.04
CA LYS A 237 23.25 21.10 58.69
C LYS A 237 23.66 22.57 58.96
N SER A 238 22.72 23.52 58.90
CA SER A 238 22.95 24.96 59.13
C SER A 238 23.01 25.40 60.60
N VAL A 239 22.71 24.52 61.58
CA VAL A 239 22.89 24.82 63.01
C VAL A 239 24.37 25.12 63.30
N PRO A 240 24.75 26.27 63.88
CA PRO A 240 26.15 26.67 64.05
C PRO A 240 27.00 25.68 64.86
N PHE A 241 28.31 25.63 64.62
CA PHE A 241 29.18 24.68 65.33
C PHE A 241 29.31 24.95 66.84
N TRP A 242 29.09 26.19 67.27
CA TRP A 242 29.10 26.63 68.66
C TRP A 242 27.76 26.47 69.39
N SER A 243 26.72 25.94 68.73
CA SER A 243 25.45 25.61 69.37
C SER A 243 25.58 24.32 70.18
N SER A 244 25.05 24.31 71.41
CA SER A 244 24.88 23.08 72.22
C SER A 244 24.05 22.01 71.50
N HIS A 245 23.16 22.41 70.60
CA HIS A 245 22.31 21.54 69.79
C HIS A 245 23.02 20.91 68.58
N ARG A 246 24.30 21.27 68.31
CA ARG A 246 25.05 20.85 67.11
C ARG A 246 25.26 19.33 67.00
N SER A 247 25.39 18.62 68.13
CA SER A 247 25.51 17.16 68.16
C SER A 247 24.23 16.48 67.66
N ILE A 248 23.09 16.84 68.27
CA ILE A 248 21.76 16.35 67.91
C ILE A 248 21.43 16.70 66.46
N ALA A 249 21.71 17.94 66.03
CA ALA A 249 21.48 18.37 64.65
C ALA A 249 22.32 17.59 63.63
N ARG A 250 23.56 17.21 63.98
CA ARG A 250 24.38 16.31 63.16
C ARG A 250 23.83 14.89 63.14
N GLN A 251 23.34 14.36 64.25
CA GLN A 251 22.77 13.01 64.35
C GLN A 251 21.49 12.88 63.51
N LEU A 252 20.55 13.82 63.60
CA LEU A 252 19.36 13.83 62.74
C LEU A 252 19.74 13.99 61.25
N ALA A 253 20.67 14.91 60.92
CA ALA A 253 21.17 15.05 59.55
C ALA A 253 22.04 13.87 59.04
N GLN A 254 22.35 12.91 59.92
CA GLN A 254 23.00 11.64 59.59
C GLN A 254 21.97 10.53 59.39
N ALA A 255 20.94 10.45 60.25
CA ALA A 255 19.83 9.51 60.13
C ALA A 255 19.06 9.72 58.82
N ASN A 256 18.87 10.97 58.39
CA ASN A 256 18.18 11.32 57.14
C ASN A 256 18.95 10.91 55.86
N ARG A 257 20.12 10.26 55.94
CA ARG A 257 20.89 9.87 54.74
C ARG A 257 20.28 8.70 53.98
N GLU A 258 19.99 7.59 54.66
CA GLU A 258 19.44 6.40 54.00
C GLU A 258 18.07 6.71 53.36
N PRO A 259 17.09 7.31 54.07
CA PRO A 259 15.83 7.70 53.43
C PRO A 259 15.96 8.71 52.28
N LEU A 260 16.97 9.58 52.27
CA LEU A 260 17.22 10.43 51.10
C LEU A 260 17.73 9.61 49.91
N GLN A 261 18.65 8.69 50.12
CA GLN A 261 19.21 7.82 49.08
C GLN A 261 18.15 6.87 48.51
N GLU A 262 17.29 6.30 49.36
CA GLU A 262 16.14 5.48 48.97
C GLU A 262 15.15 6.27 48.09
N LEU A 263 14.79 7.49 48.51
CA LEU A 263 13.92 8.38 47.74
C LEU A 263 14.57 8.85 46.42
N GLU A 264 15.89 9.06 46.38
CA GLU A 264 16.63 9.37 45.14
C GLU A 264 16.60 8.20 44.14
N LEU A 265 16.74 6.95 44.61
CA LEU A 265 16.61 5.74 43.79
C LEU A 265 15.20 5.59 43.21
N LEU A 266 14.16 5.78 44.03
CA LEU A 266 12.76 5.79 43.59
C LEU A 266 12.50 6.86 42.52
N LEU A 267 13.02 8.07 42.73
CA LEU A 267 12.90 9.17 41.75
C LEU A 267 13.61 8.86 40.43
N ALA A 268 14.78 8.22 40.47
CA ALA A 268 15.50 7.79 39.27
C ALA A 268 14.74 6.70 38.49
N ALA A 269 14.19 5.69 39.19
CA ALA A 269 13.38 4.63 38.60
C ALA A 269 12.10 5.17 37.93
N MET A 270 11.38 6.07 38.62
CA MET A 270 10.22 6.78 38.04
C MET A 270 10.60 7.65 36.84
N GLY A 271 11.79 8.26 36.85
CA GLY A 271 12.32 9.02 35.71
C GLY A 271 12.46 8.16 34.45
N LYS A 272 13.01 6.94 34.58
CA LYS A 272 13.11 5.97 33.47
C LYS A 272 11.73 5.53 32.97
N ALA A 273 10.80 5.23 33.87
CA ALA A 273 9.42 4.88 33.52
C ALA A 273 8.70 6.03 32.78
N MET A 274 8.86 7.27 33.24
CA MET A 274 8.30 8.45 32.56
C MET A 274 8.92 8.65 31.17
N SER A 275 10.23 8.44 31.01
CA SER A 275 10.89 8.46 29.69
C SER A 275 10.34 7.37 28.76
N ALA A 276 10.13 6.15 29.27
CA ALA A 276 9.53 5.05 28.51
C ALA A 276 8.09 5.38 28.08
N ALA A 277 7.28 5.90 29.01
CA ALA A 277 5.91 6.31 28.76
C ALA A 277 5.82 7.44 27.72
N VAL A 278 6.66 8.49 27.82
CA VAL A 278 6.72 9.59 26.83
C VAL A 278 7.17 9.08 25.48
N LYS A 279 8.24 8.28 25.39
CA LYS A 279 8.76 7.75 24.12
C LYS A 279 7.82 6.75 23.44
N SER A 280 6.89 6.14 24.20
CA SER A 280 5.83 5.27 23.66
C SER A 280 4.65 6.03 23.00
N GLN A 281 4.51 7.33 23.24
CA GLN A 281 3.39 8.14 22.71
C GLN A 281 3.52 8.39 21.19
N ASN A 282 2.40 8.74 20.56
CA ASN A 282 2.31 9.09 19.13
C ASN A 282 2.74 7.95 18.18
N SER A 283 2.53 6.69 18.57
CA SER A 283 2.76 5.53 17.70
C SER A 283 1.91 5.57 16.41
N PRO A 284 2.32 4.97 15.29
CA PRO A 284 3.34 3.92 15.17
C PRO A 284 4.79 4.39 15.33
N HIS A 285 5.67 3.44 15.66
CA HIS A 285 7.12 3.62 15.76
C HIS A 285 7.84 2.38 15.21
N PRO A 286 9.06 2.50 14.66
CA PRO A 286 9.84 1.34 14.22
C PRO A 286 10.31 0.49 15.41
N VAL A 287 10.67 -0.77 15.11
CA VAL A 287 11.10 -1.78 16.11
C VAL A 287 12.20 -1.26 17.06
N ALA A 288 13.19 -0.53 16.53
CA ALA A 288 14.30 0.01 17.32
C ALA A 288 13.82 0.96 18.44
N THR A 289 12.90 1.88 18.13
CA THR A 289 12.32 2.81 19.10
C THR A 289 11.56 2.07 20.21
N TRP A 290 10.86 0.96 19.88
CA TRP A 290 10.23 0.12 20.88
C TRP A 290 11.22 -0.65 21.76
N GLN A 291 12.37 -1.08 21.22
CA GLN A 291 13.44 -1.71 21.99
C GLN A 291 14.11 -0.71 22.96
N GLU A 292 14.22 0.56 22.61
CA GLU A 292 14.64 1.60 23.56
C GLU A 292 13.61 1.81 24.69
N VAL A 293 12.30 1.81 24.36
CA VAL A 293 11.22 1.87 25.37
C VAL A 293 11.25 0.64 26.28
N GLN A 294 11.54 -0.56 25.73
CA GLN A 294 11.72 -1.80 26.48
C GLN A 294 12.88 -1.68 27.50
N GLY A 295 14.04 -1.19 27.07
CA GLY A 295 15.21 -0.97 27.94
C GLY A 295 14.97 0.06 29.04
N LEU A 296 14.19 1.11 28.75
CA LEU A 296 13.78 2.10 29.77
C LEU A 296 12.81 1.50 30.81
N TRP A 297 11.86 0.65 30.39
CA TRP A 297 11.01 -0.08 31.34
C TRP A 297 11.80 -1.10 32.18
N GLN A 298 12.70 -1.87 31.57
CA GLN A 298 13.60 -2.78 32.30
C GLN A 298 14.45 -2.05 33.34
N SER A 299 15.00 -0.88 32.97
CA SER A 299 15.74 -0.01 33.90
C SER A 299 14.87 0.48 35.06
N ALA A 300 13.61 0.82 34.79
CA ALA A 300 12.66 1.27 35.83
C ALA A 300 12.23 0.14 36.77
N ILE A 301 12.01 -1.06 36.24
CA ILE A 301 11.67 -2.27 37.03
C ILE A 301 12.83 -2.61 37.95
N ALA A 302 14.06 -2.72 37.42
CA ALA A 302 15.24 -3.02 38.23
C ALA A 302 15.50 -1.94 39.32
N GLY A 303 15.23 -0.67 39.02
CA GLY A 303 15.32 0.42 39.99
C GLY A 303 14.28 0.36 41.12
N MET A 304 13.09 -0.20 40.87
CA MET A 304 12.08 -0.46 41.92
C MET A 304 12.38 -1.76 42.69
N GLU A 305 12.95 -2.77 42.03
CA GLU A 305 13.31 -4.07 42.60
C GLU A 305 14.51 -3.99 43.55
N ALA A 306 15.41 -3.02 43.33
CA ALA A 306 16.59 -2.77 44.15
C ALA A 306 16.28 -2.06 45.49
N ILE A 307 15.03 -1.66 45.75
CA ILE A 307 14.61 -1.04 47.01
C ILE A 307 14.39 -2.14 48.07
N PRO A 308 15.18 -2.20 49.16
CA PRO A 308 15.12 -3.30 50.12
C PRO A 308 13.87 -3.23 51.01
N GLU A 309 13.46 -4.37 51.56
CA GLU A 309 12.36 -4.45 52.52
C GLU A 309 12.67 -3.60 53.76
N GLY A 310 11.74 -2.73 54.13
CA GLY A 310 11.92 -1.75 55.23
C GLY A 310 12.53 -0.41 54.82
N ALA A 311 12.88 -0.20 53.54
CA ALA A 311 13.24 1.12 53.01
C ALA A 311 12.03 2.07 52.91
N VAL A 312 12.29 3.36 53.00
CA VAL A 312 11.25 4.40 52.91
C VAL A 312 10.66 4.43 51.49
N GLY A 313 9.37 4.11 51.39
CA GLY A 313 8.65 3.99 50.12
C GLY A 313 8.73 2.60 49.46
N TYR A 314 9.15 1.56 50.19
CA TYR A 314 9.18 0.17 49.68
C TYR A 314 7.82 -0.29 49.10
N ASP A 315 6.70 -0.05 49.79
CA ASP A 315 5.38 -0.48 49.30
C ASP A 315 4.96 0.23 48.00
N PHE A 316 5.29 1.52 47.88
CA PHE A 316 5.14 2.27 46.62
C PHE A 316 6.00 1.65 45.51
N ALA A 317 7.24 1.24 45.81
CA ALA A 317 8.11 0.52 44.87
C ALA A 317 7.46 -0.79 44.39
N GLN A 318 6.94 -1.60 45.32
CA GLN A 318 6.29 -2.88 45.01
C GLN A 318 4.95 -2.72 44.27
N ILE A 319 4.24 -1.62 44.46
CA ILE A 319 3.08 -1.24 43.62
C ILE A 319 3.56 -0.91 42.20
N LYS A 320 4.59 -0.07 42.04
CA LYS A 320 5.06 0.39 40.73
C LYS A 320 5.82 -0.66 39.93
N TRP A 321 6.56 -1.56 40.57
CA TRP A 321 7.21 -2.71 39.94
C TRP A 321 6.20 -3.58 39.18
N ARG A 322 5.05 -3.90 39.81
CA ARG A 322 3.94 -4.67 39.18
C ARG A 322 3.31 -3.93 37.99
N GLU A 323 3.07 -2.62 38.12
CA GLU A 323 2.57 -1.76 37.03
C GLU A 323 3.56 -1.73 35.85
N TYR A 324 4.86 -1.58 36.14
CA TYR A 324 5.89 -1.46 35.12
C TYR A 324 6.14 -2.79 34.40
N GLN A 325 5.99 -3.94 35.07
CA GLN A 325 5.99 -5.26 34.42
C GLN A 325 4.83 -5.43 33.43
N GLN A 326 3.63 -4.96 33.75
CA GLN A 326 2.48 -5.00 32.84
C GLN A 326 2.71 -4.09 31.61
N ASN A 327 3.31 -2.91 31.82
CA ASN A 327 3.74 -2.03 30.73
C ASN A 327 4.81 -2.69 29.85
N LEU A 328 5.85 -3.31 30.45
CA LEU A 328 6.88 -4.04 29.71
C LEU A 328 6.30 -5.20 28.89
N GLY A 329 5.35 -5.97 29.45
CA GLY A 329 4.65 -7.02 28.72
C GLY A 329 3.91 -6.49 27.47
N THR A 330 3.25 -5.35 27.61
CA THR A 330 2.57 -4.65 26.50
C THR A 330 3.55 -4.20 25.42
N ILE A 331 4.72 -3.66 25.81
CA ILE A 331 5.78 -3.25 24.88
C ILE A 331 6.42 -4.46 24.18
N ASN A 332 6.65 -5.57 24.90
CA ASN A 332 7.15 -6.81 24.31
C ASN A 332 6.20 -7.35 23.22
N GLN A 333 4.89 -7.31 23.46
CA GLN A 333 3.89 -7.68 22.45
C GLN A 333 3.92 -6.74 21.25
N ARG A 334 4.02 -5.42 21.45
CA ARG A 334 4.11 -4.43 20.36
C ARG A 334 5.38 -4.63 19.51
N ILE A 335 6.52 -4.95 20.12
CA ILE A 335 7.77 -5.27 19.42
C ILE A 335 7.57 -6.42 18.43
N GLU A 336 6.90 -7.50 18.83
CA GLU A 336 6.75 -8.66 17.94
C GLU A 336 5.69 -8.44 16.85
N ILE A 337 4.62 -7.70 17.13
CA ILE A 337 3.67 -7.24 16.10
C ILE A 337 4.39 -6.40 15.04
N GLU A 338 5.23 -5.45 15.46
CA GLU A 338 5.98 -4.55 14.56
C GLU A 338 7.03 -5.32 13.74
N ARG A 339 7.73 -6.30 14.35
CA ARG A 339 8.64 -7.22 13.64
C ARG A 339 7.90 -8.12 12.65
N GLN A 340 6.74 -8.66 13.01
CA GLN A 340 5.95 -9.48 12.11
C GLN A 340 5.45 -8.68 10.91
N ALA A 341 4.99 -7.46 11.14
CA ALA A 341 4.57 -6.55 10.08
C ALA A 341 5.73 -6.22 9.12
N GLN A 342 6.93 -5.93 9.64
CA GLN A 342 8.14 -5.75 8.83
C GLN A 342 8.47 -7.00 7.99
N ARG A 343 8.50 -8.19 8.61
CA ARG A 343 8.75 -9.46 7.88
C ARG A 343 7.71 -9.73 6.79
N HIS A 344 6.44 -9.38 7.01
CA HIS A 344 5.39 -9.47 5.99
C HIS A 344 5.62 -8.49 4.85
N LEU A 345 5.97 -7.23 5.14
CA LEU A 345 6.30 -6.23 4.12
C LEU A 345 7.47 -6.70 3.23
N ASP A 346 8.55 -7.17 3.84
CA ASP A 346 9.76 -7.60 3.13
C ASP A 346 9.51 -8.87 2.30
N SER A 347 8.71 -9.81 2.83
CA SER A 347 8.23 -10.99 2.12
C SER A 347 7.39 -10.61 0.89
N ALA A 348 6.43 -9.69 1.05
CA ALA A 348 5.59 -9.22 -0.06
C ALA A 348 6.39 -8.47 -1.13
N LYS A 349 7.33 -7.59 -0.74
CA LYS A 349 8.29 -6.95 -1.66
C LYS A 349 9.13 -7.97 -2.43
N SER A 350 9.51 -9.09 -1.79
CA SER A 350 10.23 -10.16 -2.47
C SER A 350 9.35 -10.95 -3.44
N ALA A 351 8.10 -11.25 -3.06
CA ALA A 351 7.13 -11.89 -3.95
C ALA A 351 6.81 -11.01 -5.17
N ALA A 352 6.67 -9.69 -5.00
CA ALA A 352 6.49 -8.75 -6.10
C ALA A 352 7.66 -8.78 -7.10
N ARG A 353 8.92 -8.73 -6.63
CA ARG A 353 10.10 -8.86 -7.50
C ARG A 353 10.14 -10.19 -8.26
N ILE A 354 9.64 -11.28 -7.67
CA ILE A 354 9.52 -12.58 -8.35
C ILE A 354 8.40 -12.54 -9.40
N ALA A 355 7.30 -11.83 -9.14
CA ALA A 355 6.22 -11.63 -10.11
C ALA A 355 6.69 -10.78 -11.31
N GLU A 356 7.40 -9.67 -11.05
CA GLU A 356 8.03 -8.80 -12.04
C GLU A 356 9.05 -9.57 -12.90
N ALA A 357 9.94 -10.35 -12.28
CA ALA A 357 10.92 -11.17 -12.98
C ALA A 357 10.27 -12.25 -13.86
N ARG A 358 9.22 -12.91 -13.36
CA ARG A 358 8.42 -13.89 -14.15
C ARG A 358 7.69 -13.21 -15.31
N GLN A 359 7.11 -12.04 -15.08
CA GLN A 359 6.41 -11.23 -16.09
C GLN A 359 7.34 -10.79 -17.23
N GLY A 360 8.65 -10.66 -16.98
CA GLY A 360 9.66 -10.39 -18.02
C GLY A 360 10.04 -11.58 -18.90
N ILE A 361 9.58 -12.80 -18.57
CA ILE A 361 9.88 -14.06 -19.29
C ILE A 361 8.65 -14.96 -19.51
N ALA A 362 7.43 -14.42 -19.32
CA ALA A 362 6.20 -15.19 -19.40
C ALA A 362 5.64 -15.16 -20.84
N ASP A 363 5.76 -16.30 -21.53
CA ASP A 363 5.27 -16.45 -22.89
C ASP A 363 3.92 -17.18 -22.94
N SER A 364 3.71 -18.24 -22.14
CA SER A 364 2.50 -19.08 -22.20
C SER A 364 1.42 -18.70 -21.17
N SER A 365 0.17 -19.14 -21.40
CA SER A 365 -0.93 -18.97 -20.43
C SER A 365 -0.60 -19.55 -19.04
N GLN A 366 0.23 -20.58 -18.95
CA GLN A 366 0.65 -21.22 -17.72
C GLN A 366 1.67 -20.34 -16.97
N ASP A 367 2.56 -19.66 -17.69
CA ASP A 367 3.50 -18.70 -17.12
C ASP A 367 2.77 -17.47 -16.57
N TRP A 368 1.81 -16.92 -17.32
CA TRP A 368 0.97 -15.81 -16.86
C TRP A 368 0.09 -16.18 -15.67
N GLN A 369 -0.40 -17.42 -15.59
CA GLN A 369 -1.07 -17.93 -14.39
C GLN A 369 -0.10 -17.98 -13.18
N LEU A 370 1.17 -18.32 -13.38
CA LEU A 370 2.18 -18.29 -12.32
C LEU A 370 2.51 -16.84 -11.90
N VAL A 371 2.57 -15.89 -12.83
CA VAL A 371 2.69 -14.45 -12.54
C VAL A 371 1.51 -13.97 -11.69
N GLU A 372 0.26 -14.26 -12.09
CA GLU A 372 -0.95 -13.89 -11.33
C GLU A 372 -0.89 -14.40 -9.88
N ASN A 373 -0.62 -15.70 -9.70
CA ASN A 373 -0.52 -16.31 -8.37
C ASN A 373 0.59 -15.70 -7.50
N THR A 374 1.68 -15.22 -8.13
CA THR A 374 2.76 -14.53 -7.42
C THR A 374 2.32 -13.14 -6.95
N TRP A 375 1.63 -12.36 -7.80
CA TRP A 375 1.02 -11.08 -7.40
C TRP A 375 -0.04 -11.24 -6.30
N LEU A 376 -0.91 -12.26 -6.41
CA LEU A 376 -1.88 -12.61 -5.36
C LEU A 376 -1.19 -12.95 -4.03
N THR A 377 -0.06 -13.66 -4.07
CA THR A 377 0.74 -13.97 -2.88
C THR A 377 1.27 -12.69 -2.21
N ALA A 378 1.87 -11.78 -2.98
CA ALA A 378 2.35 -10.49 -2.45
C ALA A 378 1.22 -9.67 -1.80
N LEU A 379 0.09 -9.52 -2.51
CA LEU A 379 -1.09 -8.79 -2.02
C LEU A 379 -1.70 -9.41 -0.76
N ASN A 380 -1.78 -10.74 -0.68
CA ASN A 380 -2.34 -11.43 0.47
C ASN A 380 -1.43 -11.38 1.70
N VAL A 381 -0.12 -11.23 1.54
CA VAL A 381 0.80 -10.96 2.65
C VAL A 381 0.69 -9.49 3.13
N LEU A 382 0.62 -8.51 2.22
CA LEU A 382 0.41 -7.10 2.62
C LEU A 382 -0.89 -6.89 3.40
N ARG A 383 -1.97 -7.56 3.00
CA ARG A 383 -3.28 -7.51 3.70
C ARG A 383 -3.26 -8.05 5.14
N GLN A 384 -2.21 -8.76 5.55
CA GLN A 384 -2.04 -9.24 6.92
C GLN A 384 -1.29 -8.25 7.83
N ILE A 385 -0.83 -7.10 7.31
CA ILE A 385 -0.08 -6.09 8.07
C ILE A 385 -1.06 -5.24 8.90
N PRO A 386 -1.07 -5.33 10.24
CA PRO A 386 -2.07 -4.66 11.07
C PRO A 386 -1.99 -3.14 11.01
N SER A 387 -3.14 -2.48 11.09
CA SER A 387 -3.21 -1.03 11.25
C SER A 387 -2.57 -0.60 12.58
N GLY A 388 -1.89 0.56 12.57
CA GLY A 388 -1.10 1.03 13.71
C GLY A 388 0.30 0.42 13.83
N THR A 389 0.77 -0.35 12.84
CA THR A 389 2.21 -0.63 12.64
C THR A 389 2.85 0.45 11.77
N MET A 390 4.16 0.65 11.90
CA MET A 390 4.94 1.65 11.15
C MET A 390 4.87 1.42 9.65
N VAL A 391 4.96 0.15 9.24
CA VAL A 391 4.95 -0.26 7.83
C VAL A 391 3.55 -0.25 7.18
N HIS A 392 2.47 -0.03 7.94
CA HIS A 392 1.10 -0.11 7.43
C HIS A 392 0.78 0.93 6.33
N ALA A 393 1.36 2.13 6.41
CA ALA A 393 1.19 3.15 5.39
C ALA A 393 1.86 2.73 4.06
N GLU A 394 3.08 2.20 4.13
CA GLU A 394 3.78 1.66 2.95
C GLU A 394 3.07 0.43 2.39
N ALA A 395 2.60 -0.48 3.24
CA ALA A 395 1.83 -1.65 2.83
C ALA A 395 0.55 -1.27 2.06
N THR A 396 -0.16 -0.22 2.51
CA THR A 396 -1.34 0.31 1.80
C THR A 396 -0.98 0.87 0.43
N ALA A 397 0.13 1.62 0.30
CA ALA A 397 0.61 2.12 -0.98
C ALA A 397 1.02 0.98 -1.95
N LEU A 398 1.70 -0.04 -1.44
CA LEU A 398 2.10 -1.22 -2.21
C LEU A 398 0.90 -2.09 -2.62
N ILE A 399 -0.16 -2.19 -1.81
CA ILE A 399 -1.42 -2.87 -2.21
C ILE A 399 -2.00 -2.22 -3.48
N ASN A 400 -2.01 -0.88 -3.53
CA ASN A 400 -2.52 -0.16 -4.70
C ASN A 400 -1.63 -0.41 -5.92
N SER A 401 -0.30 -0.30 -5.77
CA SER A 401 0.67 -0.55 -6.86
C SER A 401 0.59 -1.99 -7.39
N TYR A 402 0.65 -2.99 -6.51
CA TYR A 402 0.65 -4.40 -6.89
C TYR A 402 -0.71 -4.88 -7.43
N SER A 403 -1.80 -4.15 -7.17
CA SER A 403 -3.11 -4.42 -7.80
C SER A 403 -3.09 -4.18 -9.31
N VAL A 404 -2.28 -3.23 -9.79
CA VAL A 404 -2.09 -2.94 -11.22
C VAL A 404 -1.27 -4.04 -11.89
N GLY A 405 -0.21 -4.52 -11.24
CA GLY A 405 0.57 -5.69 -11.70
C GLY A 405 -0.30 -6.96 -11.81
N LEU A 406 -1.16 -7.20 -10.82
CA LEU A 406 -2.14 -8.29 -10.86
C LEU A 406 -3.13 -8.16 -12.03
N ALA A 407 -3.66 -6.95 -12.28
CA ALA A 407 -4.58 -6.73 -13.39
C ALA A 407 -3.92 -7.00 -14.74
N ALA A 408 -2.73 -6.42 -14.98
CA ALA A 408 -1.97 -6.66 -16.20
C ALA A 408 -1.63 -8.15 -16.44
N ALA A 409 -1.31 -8.90 -15.38
CA ALA A 409 -1.07 -10.33 -15.47
C ALA A 409 -2.32 -11.12 -15.89
N ARG A 410 -3.50 -10.75 -15.38
CA ARG A 410 -4.80 -11.36 -15.74
C ARG A 410 -5.21 -11.03 -17.17
N ASP A 411 -5.03 -9.79 -17.59
CA ASP A 411 -5.33 -9.37 -18.96
C ASP A 411 -4.46 -10.14 -19.97
N ARG A 412 -3.18 -10.37 -19.65
CA ARG A 412 -2.29 -11.18 -20.48
C ARG A 412 -2.61 -12.67 -20.44
N GLN A 413 -2.87 -13.25 -19.26
CA GLN A 413 -3.35 -14.63 -19.15
C GLN A 413 -4.62 -14.86 -20.00
N SER A 414 -5.55 -13.92 -20.00
CA SER A 414 -6.79 -13.99 -20.78
C SER A 414 -6.52 -13.94 -22.29
N GLN A 415 -5.56 -13.12 -22.73
CA GLN A 415 -5.11 -13.05 -24.12
C GLN A 415 -4.47 -14.37 -24.58
N GLU A 416 -3.58 -14.97 -23.77
CA GLU A 416 -2.99 -16.27 -24.11
C GLU A 416 -4.02 -17.40 -24.13
N GLN A 417 -5.00 -17.40 -23.22
CA GLN A 417 -6.10 -18.38 -23.24
C GLN A 417 -6.95 -18.26 -24.50
N PHE A 418 -7.26 -17.04 -24.92
CA PHE A 418 -8.01 -16.80 -26.16
C PHE A 418 -7.19 -17.21 -27.40
N ALA A 419 -5.91 -16.87 -27.47
CA ALA A 419 -5.01 -17.31 -28.54
C ALA A 419 -4.90 -18.85 -28.61
N THR A 420 -4.76 -19.52 -27.44
CA THR A 420 -4.75 -20.99 -27.33
C THR A 420 -6.05 -21.59 -27.88
N GLN A 421 -7.20 -21.00 -27.56
CA GLN A 421 -8.50 -21.47 -28.07
C GLN A 421 -8.60 -21.31 -29.60
N LEU A 422 -8.27 -20.13 -30.13
CA LEU A 422 -8.27 -19.87 -31.58
C LEU A 422 -7.32 -20.81 -32.34
N TYR A 423 -6.10 -21.01 -31.83
CA TYR A 423 -5.10 -21.90 -32.42
C TYR A 423 -5.60 -23.35 -32.50
N ASN A 424 -6.16 -23.86 -31.39
CA ASN A 424 -6.73 -25.21 -31.35
C ASN A 424 -7.95 -25.36 -32.27
N GLN A 425 -8.81 -24.34 -32.39
CA GLN A 425 -9.91 -24.39 -33.36
C GLN A 425 -9.41 -24.38 -34.81
N ALA A 426 -8.38 -23.59 -35.13
CA ALA A 426 -7.79 -23.56 -36.46
C ALA A 426 -7.21 -24.94 -36.84
N LEU A 427 -6.49 -25.61 -35.93
CA LEU A 427 -6.01 -26.98 -36.11
C LEU A 427 -7.16 -27.98 -36.30
N ASN A 428 -8.22 -27.91 -35.47
CA ASN A 428 -9.38 -28.79 -35.59
C ASN A 428 -10.10 -28.63 -36.94
N TYR A 429 -10.25 -27.40 -37.44
CA TYR A 429 -10.85 -27.15 -38.75
C TYR A 429 -9.94 -27.58 -39.91
N ALA A 430 -8.62 -27.43 -39.77
CA ALA A 430 -7.66 -27.95 -40.75
C ALA A 430 -7.70 -29.48 -40.86
N ALA A 431 -7.80 -30.19 -39.73
CA ALA A 431 -7.96 -31.65 -39.70
C ALA A 431 -9.28 -32.09 -40.38
N GLN A 432 -10.42 -31.51 -39.97
CA GLN A 432 -11.72 -31.78 -40.61
C GLN A 432 -11.70 -31.51 -42.12
N ALA A 433 -10.98 -30.46 -42.57
CA ALA A 433 -10.86 -30.17 -44.00
C ALA A 433 -10.07 -31.24 -44.76
N GLN A 434 -9.02 -31.79 -44.15
CA GLN A 434 -8.26 -32.93 -44.70
C GLN A 434 -9.13 -34.19 -44.75
N ASP A 435 -9.87 -34.50 -43.68
CA ASP A 435 -10.81 -35.63 -43.64
C ASP A 435 -11.84 -35.52 -44.77
N TYR A 436 -12.50 -34.36 -44.93
CA TYR A 436 -13.45 -34.11 -46.02
C TYR A 436 -12.82 -34.16 -47.42
N GLU A 437 -11.54 -33.82 -47.59
CA GLU A 437 -10.83 -34.06 -48.86
C GLU A 437 -10.67 -35.57 -49.16
N THR A 438 -10.39 -36.40 -48.14
CA THR A 438 -10.30 -37.86 -48.33
C THR A 438 -11.66 -38.51 -48.60
N GLU A 439 -12.73 -38.00 -47.98
CA GLU A 439 -14.12 -38.43 -48.23
C GLU A 439 -14.72 -37.84 -49.53
N GLN A 440 -13.94 -37.07 -50.30
CA GLN A 440 -14.36 -36.37 -51.54
C GLN A 440 -15.49 -35.33 -51.33
N GLN A 441 -15.74 -34.92 -50.09
CA GLN A 441 -16.76 -33.94 -49.70
C GLN A 441 -16.22 -32.50 -49.83
N PHE A 442 -15.74 -32.15 -51.03
CA PHE A 442 -14.99 -30.91 -51.27
C PHE A 442 -15.73 -29.62 -50.89
N SER A 443 -17.07 -29.62 -50.84
CA SER A 443 -17.85 -28.48 -50.35
C SER A 443 -17.66 -28.24 -48.85
N LEU A 444 -17.65 -29.30 -48.03
CA LEU A 444 -17.36 -29.20 -46.60
C LEU A 444 -15.87 -28.97 -46.35
N ALA A 445 -14.98 -29.56 -47.16
CA ALA A 445 -13.54 -29.27 -47.09
C ALA A 445 -13.23 -27.78 -47.29
N VAL A 446 -13.85 -27.13 -48.29
CA VAL A 446 -13.67 -25.68 -48.54
C VAL A 446 -14.17 -24.84 -47.37
N VAL A 447 -15.32 -25.16 -46.77
CA VAL A 447 -15.85 -24.42 -45.60
C VAL A 447 -14.96 -24.63 -44.36
N SER A 448 -14.48 -25.85 -44.13
CA SER A 448 -13.55 -26.14 -43.02
C SER A 448 -12.21 -25.43 -43.22
N TRP A 449 -11.64 -25.41 -44.43
CA TRP A 449 -10.44 -24.62 -44.73
C TRP A 449 -10.66 -23.11 -44.55
N GLN A 450 -11.81 -22.57 -44.94
CA GLN A 450 -12.17 -21.16 -44.70
C GLN A 450 -12.20 -20.85 -43.20
N ASN A 451 -12.80 -21.73 -42.39
CA ASN A 451 -12.79 -21.59 -40.94
C ASN A 451 -11.37 -21.67 -40.36
N ALA A 452 -10.54 -22.63 -40.81
CA ALA A 452 -9.15 -22.77 -40.35
C ALA A 452 -8.33 -21.49 -40.57
N VAL A 453 -8.44 -20.88 -41.76
CA VAL A 453 -7.83 -19.58 -42.08
C VAL A 453 -8.41 -18.45 -41.21
N ALA A 454 -9.74 -18.39 -41.06
CA ALA A 454 -10.40 -17.34 -40.28
C ALA A 454 -10.06 -17.39 -38.77
N TYR A 455 -9.93 -18.59 -38.19
CA TYR A 455 -9.56 -18.75 -36.78
C TYR A 455 -8.09 -18.38 -36.53
N ILE A 456 -7.15 -18.81 -37.38
CA ILE A 456 -5.73 -18.52 -37.16
C ILE A 456 -5.40 -17.04 -37.37
N GLN A 457 -6.10 -16.35 -38.28
CA GLN A 457 -5.96 -14.90 -38.52
C GLN A 457 -6.53 -14.01 -37.39
N GLN A 458 -7.25 -14.58 -36.41
CA GLN A 458 -7.75 -13.83 -35.25
C GLN A 458 -6.79 -13.88 -34.03
N ILE A 459 -5.68 -14.63 -34.12
CA ILE A 459 -4.70 -14.75 -33.04
C ILE A 459 -3.92 -13.43 -32.89
N PRO A 460 -3.89 -12.77 -31.71
CA PRO A 460 -3.25 -11.47 -31.56
C PRO A 460 -1.71 -11.50 -31.64
N ASP A 461 -1.12 -10.48 -32.27
CA ASP A 461 0.32 -10.30 -32.57
C ASP A 461 1.29 -10.27 -31.36
N ARG A 462 0.81 -10.47 -30.14
CA ARG A 462 1.57 -10.41 -28.89
C ARG A 462 1.22 -11.56 -27.96
N THR A 463 1.17 -12.77 -28.52
CA THR A 463 0.82 -14.04 -27.84
C THR A 463 1.78 -15.16 -28.24
N PHE A 464 1.83 -16.25 -27.47
CA PHE A 464 2.72 -17.40 -27.68
C PHE A 464 2.65 -17.97 -29.11
N TYR A 465 1.46 -17.93 -29.72
CA TYR A 465 1.19 -18.50 -31.03
C TYR A 465 1.44 -17.54 -32.19
N ALA A 466 1.66 -16.23 -31.94
CA ALA A 466 1.86 -15.23 -32.99
C ALA A 466 2.97 -15.59 -34.01
N PRO A 467 4.15 -16.14 -33.61
CA PRO A 467 5.19 -16.58 -34.56
C PRO A 467 4.76 -17.73 -35.49
N GLN A 468 3.69 -18.45 -35.14
CA GLN A 468 3.18 -19.63 -35.85
C GLN A 468 2.02 -19.25 -36.81
N VAL A 469 1.47 -18.04 -36.72
CA VAL A 469 0.29 -17.59 -37.48
C VAL A 469 0.58 -17.54 -38.98
N GLU A 470 1.54 -16.74 -39.45
CA GLU A 470 1.80 -16.59 -40.89
C GLU A 470 2.17 -17.90 -41.63
N PRO A 471 3.09 -18.77 -41.15
CA PRO A 471 3.40 -20.00 -41.88
C PRO A 471 2.18 -20.91 -42.03
N LEU A 472 1.45 -21.19 -40.94
CA LEU A 472 0.26 -22.04 -40.97
C LEU A 472 -0.89 -21.39 -41.75
N ALA A 473 -1.09 -20.07 -41.62
CA ALA A 473 -2.05 -19.35 -42.44
C ALA A 473 -1.67 -19.40 -43.94
N GLY A 474 -0.37 -19.43 -44.26
CA GLY A 474 0.14 -19.67 -45.62
C GLY A 474 -0.25 -21.05 -46.15
N GLU A 475 0.02 -22.10 -45.36
CA GLU A 475 -0.34 -23.49 -45.69
C GLU A 475 -1.86 -23.67 -45.85
N TYR A 476 -2.66 -23.16 -44.90
CA TYR A 476 -4.13 -23.28 -44.94
C TYR A 476 -4.73 -22.50 -46.12
N ARG A 477 -4.16 -21.36 -46.51
CA ARG A 477 -4.56 -20.63 -47.74
C ARG A 477 -4.28 -21.46 -49.00
N GLN A 478 -3.14 -22.13 -49.10
CA GLN A 478 -2.81 -22.99 -50.24
C GLN A 478 -3.72 -24.22 -50.31
N ALA A 479 -3.99 -24.85 -49.17
CA ALA A 479 -4.92 -25.98 -49.08
C ALA A 479 -6.36 -25.57 -49.43
N LEU A 480 -6.81 -24.39 -48.98
CA LEU A 480 -8.09 -23.80 -49.37
C LEU A 480 -8.22 -23.64 -50.90
N THR A 481 -7.22 -23.06 -51.57
CA THR A 481 -7.24 -22.90 -53.04
C THR A 481 -7.32 -24.27 -53.73
N LYS A 482 -6.51 -25.24 -53.31
CA LYS A 482 -6.54 -26.62 -53.83
C LYS A 482 -7.92 -27.28 -53.65
N ALA A 483 -8.57 -27.11 -52.51
CA ALA A 483 -9.92 -27.62 -52.25
C ALA A 483 -10.98 -26.90 -53.10
N GLN A 484 -10.86 -25.59 -53.31
CA GLN A 484 -11.76 -24.81 -54.16
C GLN A 484 -11.68 -25.24 -55.64
N ASP A 485 -10.48 -25.50 -56.16
CA ASP A 485 -10.30 -25.96 -57.54
C ASP A 485 -10.76 -27.41 -57.73
N ARG A 486 -10.58 -28.27 -56.72
CA ARG A 486 -11.20 -29.62 -56.71
C ARG A 486 -12.72 -29.57 -56.68
N LEU A 487 -13.31 -28.69 -55.86
CA LEU A 487 -14.76 -28.48 -55.83
C LEU A 487 -15.30 -28.00 -57.19
N ARG A 488 -14.65 -27.00 -57.81
CA ARG A 488 -14.99 -26.50 -59.15
C ARG A 488 -14.99 -27.63 -60.18
N LEU A 489 -13.91 -28.42 -60.24
CA LEU A 489 -13.78 -29.55 -61.17
C LEU A 489 -14.89 -30.59 -60.96
N VAL A 490 -15.13 -31.04 -59.73
CA VAL A 490 -16.16 -32.05 -59.43
C VAL A 490 -17.58 -31.53 -59.73
N THR A 491 -17.86 -30.26 -59.44
CA THR A 491 -19.14 -29.63 -59.81
C THR A 491 -19.30 -29.54 -61.33
N ALA A 492 -18.27 -29.15 -62.08
CA ALA A 492 -18.31 -29.10 -63.54
C ALA A 492 -18.50 -30.49 -64.17
N LEU A 493 -17.79 -31.51 -63.69
CA LEU A 493 -17.97 -32.91 -64.11
C LEU A 493 -19.39 -33.42 -63.84
N GLN A 494 -19.98 -33.05 -62.69
CA GLN A 494 -21.34 -33.46 -62.36
C GLN A 494 -22.40 -32.74 -63.22
N GLN A 495 -22.25 -31.45 -63.47
CA GLN A 495 -23.13 -30.71 -64.38
C GLN A 495 -23.02 -31.24 -65.82
N THR A 496 -21.80 -31.55 -66.27
CA THR A 496 -21.53 -32.19 -67.57
C THR A 496 -22.31 -33.50 -67.73
N ARG A 497 -22.35 -34.35 -66.69
CA ARG A 497 -23.13 -35.60 -66.71
C ARG A 497 -24.64 -35.37 -66.77
N VAL A 498 -25.16 -34.29 -66.16
CA VAL A 498 -26.58 -33.91 -66.20
C VAL A 498 -26.98 -33.40 -67.58
N ASP A 499 -26.15 -32.57 -68.21
CA ASP A 499 -26.43 -32.04 -69.54
C ASP A 499 -26.24 -33.09 -70.64
N LEU A 500 -25.24 -33.98 -70.53
CA LEU A 500 -25.10 -35.16 -71.41
C LEU A 500 -26.27 -36.13 -71.28
N ALA A 501 -26.80 -36.35 -70.07
CA ALA A 501 -28.03 -37.13 -69.90
C ALA A 501 -29.16 -36.51 -70.73
N ARG A 502 -29.42 -35.21 -70.54
CA ARG A 502 -30.47 -34.46 -71.26
C ARG A 502 -30.29 -34.52 -72.79
N SER A 503 -29.05 -34.45 -73.29
CA SER A 503 -28.75 -34.49 -74.73
C SER A 503 -28.75 -35.90 -75.33
N CYS A 504 -28.44 -36.96 -74.57
CA CYS A 504 -28.35 -38.32 -75.09
C CYS A 504 -29.62 -39.17 -74.92
N THR A 505 -30.46 -38.92 -73.91
CA THR A 505 -31.57 -39.83 -73.54
C THR A 505 -32.94 -39.42 -74.10
N SER A 506 -33.04 -39.21 -75.41
CA SER A 506 -34.33 -39.22 -76.14
C SER A 506 -34.82 -40.65 -76.39
N SER A 507 -35.91 -40.80 -77.15
CA SER A 507 -36.35 -42.09 -77.71
C SER A 507 -36.34 -42.01 -79.25
N PRO A 508 -35.51 -42.79 -79.96
CA PRO A 508 -34.47 -43.68 -79.43
C PRO A 508 -33.34 -42.91 -78.71
N THR A 509 -32.57 -43.61 -77.89
CA THR A 509 -31.38 -43.07 -77.21
C THR A 509 -30.32 -42.69 -78.23
N ILE A 510 -29.86 -41.43 -78.23
CA ILE A 510 -28.91 -40.90 -79.21
C ILE A 510 -27.50 -41.41 -78.95
N CYS A 511 -27.06 -41.37 -77.69
CA CYS A 511 -25.69 -41.69 -77.30
C CYS A 511 -25.58 -42.36 -75.92
N THR A 512 -24.44 -43.02 -75.70
CA THR A 512 -23.87 -43.27 -74.38
C THR A 512 -22.66 -42.36 -74.17
N TYR A 513 -22.26 -42.14 -72.91
CA TYR A 513 -21.16 -41.23 -72.59
C TYR A 513 -20.38 -41.67 -71.35
N ASP A 514 -19.13 -41.22 -71.26
CA ASP A 514 -18.28 -41.27 -70.07
C ASP A 514 -17.62 -39.91 -69.84
N VAL A 515 -17.37 -39.55 -68.59
CA VAL A 515 -16.92 -38.21 -68.17
C VAL A 515 -15.84 -38.34 -67.10
N THR A 516 -14.60 -38.04 -67.50
CA THR A 516 -13.39 -38.10 -66.68
C THR A 516 -12.81 -36.72 -66.43
N ASP A 517 -11.94 -36.57 -65.43
CA ASP A 517 -11.15 -35.37 -65.11
C ASP A 517 -10.35 -34.76 -66.28
N SER A 518 -10.25 -35.44 -67.43
CA SER A 518 -9.42 -35.05 -68.58
C SER A 518 -10.13 -34.99 -69.93
N ARG A 519 -11.29 -35.64 -70.08
CA ARG A 519 -12.08 -35.66 -71.33
C ARG A 519 -13.51 -36.17 -71.11
N ILE A 520 -14.37 -35.75 -72.03
CA ILE A 520 -15.72 -36.27 -72.28
C ILE A 520 -15.64 -37.21 -73.47
N LEU A 521 -16.14 -38.44 -73.32
CA LEU A 521 -16.28 -39.40 -74.40
C LEU A 521 -17.77 -39.61 -74.68
N VAL A 522 -18.19 -39.47 -75.93
CA VAL A 522 -19.56 -39.72 -76.39
C VAL A 522 -19.54 -40.76 -77.48
N LYS A 523 -20.42 -41.76 -77.40
CA LYS A 523 -20.56 -42.80 -78.42
C LYS A 523 -22.00 -42.86 -78.93
N LEU A 524 -22.21 -42.68 -80.22
CA LEU A 524 -23.54 -42.75 -80.84
C LEU A 524 -24.08 -44.19 -80.79
N THR A 525 -25.40 -44.35 -80.60
CA THR A 525 -26.01 -45.68 -80.57
C THR A 525 -26.21 -46.25 -81.98
N PRO A 526 -26.22 -47.59 -82.15
CA PRO A 526 -26.57 -48.22 -83.43
C PRO A 526 -27.96 -47.83 -83.91
N ASP A 527 -28.92 -47.65 -82.99
CA ASP A 527 -30.31 -47.31 -83.32
C ASP A 527 -30.44 -45.89 -83.84
N TYR A 528 -29.81 -44.90 -83.19
CA TYR A 528 -29.83 -43.52 -83.65
C TYR A 528 -29.21 -43.37 -85.04
N VAL A 529 -28.01 -43.91 -85.24
CA VAL A 529 -27.28 -43.84 -86.52
C VAL A 529 -28.04 -44.59 -87.62
N ARG A 530 -28.71 -45.70 -87.28
CA ARG A 530 -29.62 -46.40 -88.19
C ARG A 530 -30.82 -45.54 -88.57
N THR A 531 -31.55 -44.96 -87.61
CA THR A 531 -32.71 -44.11 -87.88
C THR A 531 -32.33 -42.91 -88.76
N VAL A 532 -31.29 -42.16 -88.41
CA VAL A 532 -30.78 -41.03 -89.20
C VAL A 532 -30.47 -41.46 -90.65
N ARG A 533 -29.79 -42.60 -90.83
CA ARG A 533 -29.45 -43.14 -92.15
C ARG A 533 -30.67 -43.60 -92.95
N GLU A 534 -31.61 -44.29 -92.30
CA GLU A 534 -32.84 -44.79 -92.94
C GLU A 534 -33.77 -43.63 -93.37
N THR A 535 -33.94 -42.60 -92.54
CA THR A 535 -34.74 -41.41 -92.90
C THR A 535 -34.06 -40.57 -93.98
N PHE A 536 -32.72 -40.46 -93.98
CA PHE A 536 -31.99 -39.76 -95.04
C PHE A 536 -32.14 -40.47 -96.41
N ILE A 537 -32.03 -41.80 -96.43
CA ILE A 537 -32.20 -42.61 -97.65
C ILE A 537 -33.65 -42.52 -98.17
N SER A 538 -34.66 -42.60 -97.29
CA SER A 538 -36.06 -42.55 -97.71
C SER A 538 -36.49 -41.17 -98.20
N ALA A 539 -36.09 -40.09 -97.52
CA ALA A 539 -36.38 -38.72 -97.96
C ALA A 539 -35.67 -38.37 -99.27
N GLY A 540 -34.40 -38.76 -99.43
CA GLY A 540 -33.64 -38.58 -100.67
C GLY A 540 -34.21 -39.37 -101.86
N GLY A 541 -34.79 -40.55 -101.63
CA GLY A 541 -35.42 -41.37 -102.67
C GLY A 541 -36.75 -40.82 -103.22
N VAL A 542 -37.40 -39.89 -102.49
CA VAL A 542 -38.71 -39.32 -102.86
C VAL A 542 -38.65 -37.80 -103.12
N GLY A 543 -37.51 -37.15 -102.81
CA GLY A 543 -37.32 -35.72 -103.02
C GLY A 543 -37.89 -34.84 -101.90
N ASP A 544 -38.02 -35.39 -100.68
CA ASP A 544 -38.49 -34.62 -99.52
C ASP A 544 -37.35 -33.80 -98.90
N TYR A 545 -37.13 -32.62 -99.50
CA TYR A 545 -36.14 -31.65 -99.03
C TYR A 545 -36.40 -31.13 -97.61
N ASN A 546 -37.65 -31.14 -97.13
CA ASN A 546 -37.98 -30.69 -95.77
C ASN A 546 -37.51 -31.70 -94.73
N THR A 547 -37.77 -32.99 -94.96
CA THR A 547 -37.28 -34.06 -94.07
C THR A 547 -35.75 -34.16 -94.14
N LEU A 548 -35.14 -33.99 -95.32
CA LEU A 548 -33.67 -33.92 -95.43
C LEU A 548 -33.07 -32.75 -94.62
N ALA A 549 -33.64 -31.55 -94.73
CA ALA A 549 -33.18 -30.39 -93.96
C ALA A 549 -33.35 -30.59 -92.45
N GLY A 550 -34.47 -31.16 -92.00
CA GLY A 550 -34.71 -31.45 -90.57
C GLY A 550 -33.75 -32.48 -89.97
N ILE A 551 -33.24 -33.43 -90.76
CA ILE A 551 -32.20 -34.37 -90.32
C ILE A 551 -30.86 -33.65 -90.14
N ASP A 552 -30.46 -32.83 -91.12
CA ASP A 552 -29.22 -32.05 -91.07
C ASP A 552 -29.25 -31.05 -89.90
N GLU A 553 -30.34 -30.30 -89.73
CA GLU A 553 -30.59 -29.43 -88.59
C GLU A 553 -30.52 -30.18 -87.25
N HIS A 554 -31.10 -31.38 -87.16
CA HIS A 554 -31.05 -32.19 -85.94
C HIS A 554 -29.63 -32.67 -85.60
N VAL A 555 -28.87 -33.17 -86.58
CA VAL A 555 -27.49 -33.64 -86.38
C VAL A 555 -26.55 -32.48 -86.04
N GLN A 556 -26.69 -31.34 -86.71
CA GLN A 556 -25.95 -30.11 -86.37
C GLN A 556 -26.32 -29.62 -84.96
N THR A 557 -27.60 -29.60 -84.60
CA THR A 557 -28.06 -29.21 -83.25
C THR A 557 -27.48 -30.11 -82.16
N LEU A 558 -27.43 -31.43 -82.39
CA LEU A 558 -26.78 -32.37 -81.49
C LEU A 558 -25.28 -32.07 -81.35
N GLN A 559 -24.56 -31.86 -82.45
CA GLN A 559 -23.14 -31.50 -82.40
C GLN A 559 -22.92 -30.19 -81.64
N PHE A 560 -23.67 -29.13 -81.95
CA PHE A 560 -23.56 -27.84 -81.25
C PHE A 560 -23.87 -27.96 -79.75
N ALA A 561 -24.82 -28.81 -79.36
CA ALA A 561 -25.13 -29.08 -77.95
C ALA A 561 -23.98 -29.80 -77.24
N LEU A 562 -23.42 -30.86 -77.83
CA LEU A 562 -22.29 -31.59 -77.25
C LEU A 562 -21.02 -30.72 -77.15
N GLU A 563 -20.72 -29.94 -78.19
CA GLU A 563 -19.64 -28.96 -78.13
C GLU A 563 -19.89 -27.84 -77.10
N ALA A 564 -21.14 -27.42 -76.89
CA ALA A 564 -21.48 -26.42 -75.87
C ALA A 564 -21.28 -26.99 -74.45
N ILE A 565 -21.63 -28.26 -74.23
CA ILE A 565 -21.32 -28.98 -72.99
C ILE A 565 -19.80 -29.04 -72.77
N SER A 566 -19.03 -29.38 -73.82
CA SER A 566 -17.55 -29.38 -73.78
C SER A 566 -16.95 -28.01 -73.43
N ARG A 567 -17.46 -26.92 -74.05
CA ARG A 567 -17.07 -25.53 -73.72
C ARG A 567 -17.38 -25.20 -72.26
N ASN A 568 -18.59 -25.52 -71.78
CA ASN A 568 -19.01 -25.23 -70.41
C ASN A 568 -18.23 -26.04 -69.36
N ALA A 569 -17.77 -27.25 -69.73
CA ALA A 569 -16.96 -28.10 -68.87
C ALA A 569 -15.46 -27.74 -68.88
N GLY A 570 -14.98 -27.06 -69.93
CA GLY A 570 -13.54 -26.86 -70.20
C GLY A 570 -12.80 -28.15 -70.59
N LEU A 571 -13.53 -29.22 -70.96
CA LEU A 571 -12.97 -30.55 -71.22
C LEU A 571 -13.03 -30.91 -72.72
N PRO A 572 -11.95 -31.49 -73.29
CA PRO A 572 -11.99 -32.08 -74.63
C PRO A 572 -13.14 -33.08 -74.80
N LEU A 573 -13.76 -33.08 -75.97
CA LEU A 573 -14.84 -33.98 -76.37
C LEU A 573 -14.38 -34.87 -77.52
N GLU A 574 -14.55 -36.17 -77.36
CA GLU A 574 -14.34 -37.19 -78.40
C GLU A 574 -15.70 -37.83 -78.75
N ILE A 575 -16.10 -37.77 -80.02
CA ILE A 575 -17.33 -38.41 -80.52
C ILE A 575 -16.96 -39.65 -81.34
N TYR A 576 -17.50 -40.80 -80.95
CA TYR A 576 -17.29 -42.10 -81.57
C TYR A 576 -18.57 -42.63 -82.22
N ASP A 577 -18.39 -43.39 -83.30
CA ASP A 577 -19.46 -44.11 -83.97
C ASP A 577 -19.92 -45.35 -83.17
N PRO A 578 -20.99 -46.06 -83.59
CA PRO A 578 -21.48 -47.25 -82.89
C PRO A 578 -20.48 -48.41 -82.79
N TYR A 579 -19.46 -48.45 -83.66
CA TYR A 579 -18.43 -49.49 -83.71
C TYR A 579 -17.20 -49.13 -82.86
N GLY A 580 -17.03 -47.86 -82.47
CA GLY A 580 -15.90 -47.35 -81.70
C GLY A 580 -14.82 -46.67 -82.54
N GLN A 581 -15.13 -46.31 -83.79
CA GLN A 581 -14.26 -45.45 -84.60
C GLN A 581 -14.50 -43.98 -84.24
N LEU A 582 -13.41 -43.23 -84.03
CA LEU A 582 -13.44 -41.79 -83.73
C LEU A 582 -13.96 -41.02 -84.95
N MET A 583 -15.03 -40.24 -84.76
CA MET A 583 -15.66 -39.43 -85.81
C MET A 583 -15.16 -37.98 -85.78
N THR A 584 -15.10 -37.37 -84.60
CA THR A 584 -14.64 -35.99 -84.43
C THR A 584 -14.10 -35.74 -83.03
N THR A 585 -13.21 -34.76 -82.92
CA THR A 585 -12.62 -34.29 -81.66
C THR A 585 -12.82 -32.78 -81.55
N TYR A 586 -13.43 -32.32 -80.47
CA TYR A 586 -13.57 -30.91 -80.16
C TYR A 586 -12.76 -30.57 -78.92
N VAL A 587 -11.84 -29.60 -79.05
CA VAL A 587 -11.07 -29.06 -77.93
C VAL A 587 -11.58 -27.65 -77.63
N PRO A 588 -12.17 -27.39 -76.45
CA PRO A 588 -12.58 -26.05 -76.09
C PRO A 588 -11.35 -25.14 -75.95
N ARG A 589 -11.47 -23.89 -76.39
CA ARG A 589 -10.42 -22.89 -76.19
C ARG A 589 -10.55 -22.29 -74.79
N THR A 590 -9.43 -22.20 -74.11
CA THR A 590 -9.24 -21.52 -72.80
C THR A 590 -9.46 -20.02 -72.91
#